data_AF-A0A7V4HHF0-F1
#
_entry.id   AF-A0A7V4HHF0-F1
#
_cell.length_a   1.000
_cell.length_b   1.000
_cell.length_c   1.000
_cell.angle_alpha   90.00
_cell.angle_beta   90.00
_cell.angle_gamma   90.00
#
_symmetry.space_group_name_H-M   'P 1'
#
loop_
_entity.id
_entity.type
_entity.pdbx_description
1 polymer ?
#
loop_
_entity_poly.entity_id
_entity_poly.type
_entity_poly.pdbx_seq_one_letter_code
_entity_poly.pdbx_strand_id
1 'polypeptide(L)'
;MSARFSNVVLKIAGETNGWPIFAKEEETGAYRFESAVPGMSVYDIGSKGFFDVREGTMALPVDVYIDELQAAMTNLYGPAAAGPGSNIVYFTRDDPDGISNGVLPCVRIRNAARVFLPGGLTVASDLPVYIEGDVNLGMTEPFLVAGDSATFLSKAWQDAFAADGHATPAKAQSTTYNLAVMAGGGGMASPLNGLRILEDWSSGAELTFNGSFIDMWRPALTTGRWDTVGLAAPAITWRFDRNYTVKAPPGVARVRGVEELRWERTTWAREGW
;
A
#
# COMPACT_ATOMS: atom_id res chain seq x y z
N MET A 1 0.37 -4.26 26.05
CA MET A 1 0.54 -3.83 24.65
C MET A 1 -0.82 -3.44 24.12
N SER A 2 -1.05 -2.14 23.97
CA SER A 2 -2.26 -1.59 23.33
C SER A 2 -1.73 -0.77 22.17
N ALA A 3 -1.69 -1.37 20.98
CA ALA A 3 -1.54 -0.60 19.75
C ALA A 3 -2.83 0.22 19.63
N ARG A 4 -2.73 1.53 19.86
CA ARG A 4 -3.87 2.43 19.64
C ARG A 4 -3.79 2.84 18.19
N PHE A 5 -4.81 2.50 17.42
CA PHE A 5 -4.97 2.98 16.06
C PHE A 5 -5.70 4.31 16.16
N SER A 6 -5.01 5.41 15.91
CA SER A 6 -5.64 6.73 15.86
C SER A 6 -5.69 7.19 14.42
N ASN A 7 -6.68 6.69 13.67
CA ASN A 7 -7.46 7.48 12.71
C ASN A 7 -8.48 6.56 12.04
N VAL A 8 -9.54 6.27 12.79
CA VAL A 8 -10.81 5.76 12.28
C VAL A 8 -11.86 6.81 12.63
N VAL A 9 -12.76 7.12 11.69
CA VAL A 9 -13.96 7.91 11.99
C VAL A 9 -14.78 7.13 13.03
N LEU A 10 -14.56 7.50 14.29
CA LEU A 10 -15.21 6.92 15.45
C LEU A 10 -16.69 7.30 15.44
N LYS A 11 -17.60 6.32 15.49
CA LYS A 11 -18.78 6.50 16.33
C LYS A 11 -19.29 5.22 16.96
N ILE A 12 -19.50 5.33 18.26
CA ILE A 12 -20.39 4.52 19.08
C ILE A 12 -21.79 4.58 18.43
N ALA A 13 -22.30 3.41 18.04
CA ALA A 13 -23.68 3.09 17.65
C ALA A 13 -24.41 4.08 16.72
N GLY A 14 -24.78 3.58 15.53
CA GLY A 14 -25.80 4.18 14.68
C GLY A 14 -25.24 4.92 13.46
N GLU A 15 -25.35 4.24 12.32
CA GLU A 15 -25.41 4.75 10.94
C GLU A 15 -24.53 5.96 10.60
N THR A 16 -23.44 5.69 9.88
CA THR A 16 -22.87 6.68 8.96
C THR A 16 -22.88 6.10 7.55
N ASN A 17 -23.63 6.77 6.67
CA ASN A 17 -23.76 6.63 5.22
C ASN A 17 -22.58 5.94 4.50
N GLY A 18 -22.49 4.61 4.58
CA GLY A 18 -21.56 3.82 3.78
C GLY A 18 -20.08 4.15 3.99
N TRP A 19 -19.61 4.36 5.24
CA TRP A 19 -18.18 4.42 5.55
C TRP A 19 -17.77 3.23 6.45
N PRO A 20 -16.53 2.73 6.35
CA PRO A 20 -16.13 1.51 7.05
C PRO A 20 -16.17 1.70 8.56
N ILE A 21 -16.97 0.85 9.22
CA ILE A 21 -17.14 0.80 10.67
C ILE A 21 -16.10 -0.16 11.23
N PHE A 22 -15.18 0.34 12.05
CA PHE A 22 -14.36 -0.51 12.91
C PHE A 22 -15.08 -0.64 14.26
N ALA A 23 -15.37 -1.87 14.68
CA ALA A 23 -15.98 -2.12 15.97
C ALA A 23 -14.90 -2.20 17.04
N LYS A 24 -15.10 -1.53 18.18
CA LYS A 24 -14.27 -1.73 19.37
C LYS A 24 -14.81 -2.94 20.12
N GLU A 25 -14.00 -3.98 20.22
CA GLU A 25 -14.30 -5.17 21.02
C GLU A 25 -14.44 -4.77 22.50
N GLU A 26 -15.58 -5.10 23.12
CA GLU A 26 -15.90 -4.65 24.48
C GLU A 26 -14.97 -5.25 25.54
N GLU A 27 -14.53 -6.50 25.34
CA GLU A 27 -13.71 -7.24 26.31
C GLU A 27 -12.22 -6.84 26.26
N THR A 28 -11.69 -6.56 25.07
CA THR A 28 -10.25 -6.29 24.87
C THR A 28 -9.95 -4.81 24.62
N GLY A 29 -10.95 -4.03 24.23
CA GLY A 29 -10.81 -2.66 23.79
C GLY A 29 -10.13 -2.49 22.41
N ALA A 30 -9.89 -3.58 21.68
CA ALA A 30 -9.25 -3.55 20.36
C ALA A 30 -10.25 -3.15 19.25
N TYR A 31 -9.81 -2.35 18.28
CA TYR A 31 -10.61 -2.05 17.08
C TYR A 31 -10.41 -3.17 16.07
N ARG A 32 -11.48 -3.83 15.62
CA ARG A 32 -11.41 -4.90 14.62
C ARG A 32 -12.12 -4.47 13.34
N PHE A 33 -11.48 -4.76 12.19
CA PHE A 33 -12.18 -4.83 10.92
C PHE A 33 -12.78 -6.24 10.85
N GLU A 34 -14.10 -6.35 11.01
CA GLU A 34 -14.74 -7.65 10.91
C GLU A 34 -14.84 -8.04 9.43
N SER A 35 -14.11 -9.08 9.03
CA SER A 35 -14.45 -9.79 7.81
C SER A 35 -15.80 -10.49 8.05
N ALA A 36 -16.73 -10.38 7.10
CA ALA A 36 -17.97 -11.16 7.17
C ALA A 36 -17.72 -12.68 7.01
N VAL A 37 -16.47 -13.09 6.74
CA VAL A 37 -16.04 -14.49 6.71
C VAL A 37 -15.49 -14.86 8.09
N PRO A 38 -16.15 -15.76 8.84
CA PRO A 38 -15.68 -16.21 10.15
C PRO A 38 -14.26 -16.77 10.09
N GLY A 39 -13.36 -16.26 10.95
CA GLY A 39 -11.98 -16.73 11.07
C GLY A 39 -10.95 -16.02 10.18
N MET A 40 -11.34 -15.03 9.38
CA MET A 40 -10.43 -14.17 8.62
C MET A 40 -10.10 -12.88 9.40
N SER A 41 -8.84 -12.49 9.41
CA SER A 41 -8.29 -11.29 10.07
C SER A 41 -7.63 -10.38 9.04
N VAL A 42 -8.31 -9.30 8.64
CA VAL A 42 -7.84 -8.32 7.64
C VAL A 42 -6.43 -7.77 7.93
N TYR A 43 -6.04 -7.76 9.20
CA TYR A 43 -4.71 -7.38 9.63
C TYR A 43 -4.22 -8.25 10.79
N ASP A 44 -2.90 -8.26 11.00
CA ASP A 44 -2.23 -8.89 12.14
C ASP A 44 -1.19 -7.95 12.75
N ILE A 45 -1.17 -7.90 14.09
CA ILE A 45 -0.21 -7.14 14.90
C ILE A 45 0.69 -8.05 15.75
N GLY A 46 0.49 -9.37 15.67
CA GLY A 46 1.27 -10.39 16.34
C GLY A 46 2.60 -10.71 15.67
N SER A 47 2.90 -10.07 14.53
CA SER A 47 4.20 -10.19 13.87
C SER A 47 5.32 -9.81 14.84
N LYS A 48 6.35 -10.65 14.91
CA LYS A 48 7.56 -10.40 15.73
C LYS A 48 8.47 -9.33 15.12
N GLY A 49 8.12 -8.82 13.94
CA GLY A 49 8.94 -7.90 13.17
C GLY A 49 10.08 -8.58 12.42
N PHE A 50 10.82 -7.74 11.71
CA PHE A 50 11.99 -8.11 10.92
C PHE A 50 13.00 -6.97 10.95
N PHE A 51 14.29 -7.25 10.83
CA PHE A 51 15.31 -6.20 10.80
C PHE A 51 15.34 -5.50 9.44
N ASP A 52 15.18 -4.18 9.43
CA ASP A 52 15.50 -3.35 8.28
C ASP A 52 17.00 -2.99 8.37
N VAL A 53 17.82 -3.65 7.55
CA VAL A 53 19.27 -3.43 7.51
C VAL A 53 19.66 -2.04 6.99
N ARG A 54 18.79 -1.37 6.23
CA ARG A 54 19.05 0.01 5.80
C ARG A 54 18.91 0.98 6.97
N GLU A 55 17.92 0.76 7.84
CA GLU A 55 17.69 1.60 9.01
C GLU A 55 18.44 1.14 10.26
N GLY A 56 18.96 -0.09 10.27
CA GLY A 56 19.69 -0.65 11.41
C GLY A 56 18.79 -0.90 12.63
N THR A 57 17.50 -1.11 12.42
CA THR A 57 16.50 -1.30 13.48
C THR A 57 15.48 -2.36 13.10
N MET A 58 14.79 -2.90 14.11
CA MET A 58 13.67 -3.82 13.91
C MET A 58 12.46 -3.05 13.42
N ALA A 59 11.96 -3.40 12.24
CA ALA A 59 10.64 -3.00 11.78
C ALA A 59 9.57 -3.86 12.45
N LEU A 60 8.58 -3.23 13.09
CA LEU A 60 7.39 -3.89 13.60
C LEU A 60 6.21 -3.52 12.69
N PRO A 61 5.73 -4.44 11.84
CA PRO A 61 4.61 -4.16 10.95
C PRO A 61 3.26 -4.35 11.65
N VAL A 62 2.27 -3.59 11.19
CA VAL A 62 0.91 -4.10 11.08
C VAL A 62 0.84 -4.79 9.72
N ASP A 63 0.68 -6.11 9.71
CA ASP A 63 0.48 -6.88 8.47
C ASP A 63 -0.96 -6.67 8.01
N VAL A 64 -1.17 -6.28 6.76
CA VAL A 64 -2.48 -6.06 6.14
C VAL A 64 -2.63 -7.06 4.98
N TYR A 65 -3.63 -7.93 5.09
CA TYR A 65 -3.92 -8.97 4.11
C TYR A 65 -4.94 -8.46 3.08
N ILE A 66 -4.48 -8.22 1.85
CA ILE A 66 -5.26 -7.53 0.81
C ILE A 66 -6.39 -8.38 0.25
N ASP A 67 -6.24 -9.70 0.19
CA ASP A 67 -7.31 -10.63 -0.15
C ASP A 67 -8.49 -10.52 0.85
N GLU A 68 -8.18 -10.51 2.14
CA GLU A 68 -9.19 -10.41 3.20
C GLU A 68 -9.80 -9.02 3.28
N LEU A 69 -8.99 -7.96 3.15
CA LEU A 69 -9.46 -6.57 3.13
C LEU A 69 -10.52 -6.37 2.03
N GLN A 70 -10.24 -6.84 0.82
CA GLN A 70 -11.15 -6.67 -0.32
C GLN A 70 -12.44 -7.49 -0.16
N ALA A 71 -12.35 -8.70 0.38
CA ALA A 71 -13.52 -9.52 0.70
C ALA A 71 -14.42 -8.78 1.71
N ALA A 72 -13.80 -8.24 2.76
CA ALA A 72 -14.51 -7.53 3.80
C ALA A 72 -15.10 -6.18 3.31
N MET A 73 -14.40 -5.45 2.44
CA MET A 73 -14.95 -4.27 1.75
C MET A 73 -16.13 -4.62 0.84
N THR A 74 -16.06 -5.72 0.10
CA THR A 74 -17.16 -6.16 -0.79
C THR A 74 -18.45 -6.41 -0.01
N ASN A 75 -18.34 -7.00 1.18
CA ASN A 75 -19.48 -7.25 2.05
C ASN A 75 -20.09 -5.97 2.64
N LEU A 76 -19.29 -4.92 2.81
CA LEU A 76 -19.74 -3.64 3.36
C LEU A 76 -20.51 -2.80 2.33
N TYR A 77 -20.04 -2.75 1.08
CA TYR A 77 -20.60 -1.87 0.05
C TYR A 77 -21.61 -2.56 -0.89
N GLY A 78 -21.65 -3.90 -0.90
CA GLY A 78 -22.44 -4.66 -1.87
C GLY A 78 -21.93 -4.50 -3.32
N PRO A 79 -22.56 -5.15 -4.31
CA PRO A 79 -22.11 -5.11 -5.72
C PRO A 79 -22.39 -3.77 -6.44
N ALA A 80 -23.05 -2.81 -5.78
CA ALA A 80 -23.54 -1.59 -6.40
C ALA A 80 -22.69 -0.36 -6.04
N ALA A 81 -21.86 0.05 -7.02
CA ALA A 81 -21.27 1.37 -7.19
C ALA A 81 -20.31 1.87 -6.10
N ALA A 82 -19.02 1.62 -6.33
CA ALA A 82 -17.93 2.41 -5.76
C ALA A 82 -18.14 3.90 -6.12
N GLY A 83 -18.63 4.67 -5.16
CA GLY A 83 -18.72 6.13 -5.28
C GLY A 83 -17.33 6.77 -5.18
N PRO A 84 -17.21 8.08 -5.45
CA PRO A 84 -16.00 8.83 -5.13
C PRO A 84 -15.66 8.65 -3.64
N GLY A 85 -14.52 8.02 -3.34
CA GLY A 85 -14.08 7.76 -1.95
C GLY A 85 -14.24 6.31 -1.48
N SER A 86 -14.91 5.44 -2.23
CA SER A 86 -14.92 4.00 -1.95
C SER A 86 -13.53 3.38 -2.21
N ASN A 87 -13.23 2.27 -1.51
CA ASN A 87 -11.96 1.52 -1.64
C ASN A 87 -10.70 2.33 -1.31
N ILE A 88 -10.80 3.28 -0.37
CA ILE A 88 -9.63 3.97 0.21
C ILE A 88 -9.53 3.56 1.67
N VAL A 89 -8.35 3.10 2.10
CA VAL A 89 -8.07 2.77 3.50
C VAL A 89 -6.79 3.46 3.93
N TYR A 90 -6.84 4.07 5.11
CA TYR A 90 -5.69 4.67 5.76
C TYR A 90 -5.31 3.84 6.99
N PHE A 91 -4.05 3.43 7.07
CA PHE A 91 -3.46 2.73 8.20
C PHE A 91 -2.46 3.63 8.90
N THR A 92 -2.55 3.71 10.21
CA THR A 92 -1.59 4.42 11.06
C THR A 92 -1.47 3.68 12.38
N ARG A 93 -0.40 3.96 13.13
CA ARG A 93 -0.18 3.41 14.47
C ARG A 93 0.17 4.56 15.41
N ASP A 94 -0.64 4.76 16.43
CA ASP A 94 -0.28 5.59 17.58
C ASP A 94 0.49 4.70 18.57
N ASP A 95 1.74 4.39 18.21
CA ASP A 95 2.66 3.77 19.14
C ASP A 95 3.54 4.87 19.75
N PRO A 96 3.33 5.28 21.02
CA PRO A 96 4.23 6.21 21.72
C PRO A 96 5.65 5.64 21.91
N ASP A 97 5.84 4.39 21.51
CA ASP A 97 7.01 3.54 21.71
C ASP A 97 7.82 3.32 20.42
N GLY A 98 7.27 3.71 19.26
CA GLY A 98 7.80 3.36 17.93
C GLY A 98 9.26 3.76 17.76
N ILE A 99 9.57 5.06 17.78
CA ILE A 99 10.94 5.56 17.61
C ILE A 99 11.69 5.63 18.94
N SER A 100 10.95 5.86 20.04
CA SER A 100 11.44 6.07 21.40
C SER A 100 12.06 4.80 22.03
N ASN A 101 11.64 3.60 21.62
CA ASN A 101 12.19 2.32 22.09
C ASN A 101 13.09 1.61 21.05
N GLY A 102 13.54 2.32 20.01
CA GLY A 102 14.52 1.80 19.04
C GLY A 102 13.95 0.80 18.04
N VAL A 103 12.67 0.93 17.68
CA VAL A 103 11.96 0.12 16.69
C VAL A 103 11.52 1.03 15.53
N LEU A 104 11.14 0.46 14.39
CA LEU A 104 10.53 1.19 13.29
C LEU A 104 9.06 0.75 13.14
N PRO A 105 8.07 1.59 13.50
CA PRO A 105 6.67 1.27 13.23
C PRO A 105 6.43 1.31 11.71
N CYS A 106 5.76 0.28 11.18
CA CYS A 106 5.45 0.23 9.77
C CYS A 106 4.13 -0.48 9.47
N VAL A 107 3.71 -0.40 8.21
CA VAL A 107 2.61 -1.17 7.64
C VAL A 107 3.20 -2.11 6.60
N ARG A 108 2.80 -3.40 6.61
CA ARG A 108 3.21 -4.35 5.58
C ARG A 108 2.00 -4.89 4.84
N ILE A 109 2.00 -4.72 3.53
CA ILE A 109 0.99 -5.22 2.60
C ILE A 109 1.35 -6.66 2.22
N ARG A 110 0.42 -7.59 2.43
CA ARG A 110 0.56 -9.02 2.15
C ARG A 110 -0.62 -9.55 1.34
N ASN A 111 -0.43 -10.71 0.72
CA ASN A 111 -1.43 -11.41 -0.08
C ASN A 111 -2.10 -10.54 -1.17
N ALA A 112 -1.33 -9.63 -1.76
CA ALA A 112 -1.82 -8.66 -2.73
C ALA A 112 -1.78 -9.17 -4.19
N ALA A 113 -1.63 -10.48 -4.41
CA ALA A 113 -1.47 -11.07 -5.74
C ALA A 113 -2.65 -10.81 -6.69
N ARG A 114 -3.81 -10.41 -6.17
CA ARG A 114 -4.99 -9.98 -6.92
C ARG A 114 -5.63 -8.77 -6.28
N VAL A 115 -5.97 -7.77 -7.10
CA VAL A 115 -6.90 -6.70 -6.72
C VAL A 115 -8.14 -6.85 -7.60
N PHE A 116 -9.31 -7.02 -6.97
CA PHE A 116 -10.57 -7.32 -7.66
C PHE A 116 -11.68 -6.33 -7.33
N LEU A 117 -11.43 -5.35 -6.46
CA LEU A 117 -12.40 -4.30 -6.18
C LEU A 117 -12.67 -3.44 -7.44
N PRO A 118 -13.93 -3.33 -7.89
CA PRO A 118 -14.25 -2.46 -9.02
C PRO A 118 -13.84 -1.02 -8.75
N GLY A 119 -13.12 -0.42 -9.70
CA GLY A 119 -12.59 0.95 -9.54
C GLY A 119 -11.24 1.02 -8.83
N GLY A 120 -10.72 -0.11 -8.35
CA GLY A 120 -9.41 -0.20 -7.74
C GLY A 120 -9.42 -0.07 -6.21
N LEU A 121 -8.22 0.01 -5.65
CA LEU A 121 -7.94 0.10 -4.22
C LEU A 121 -6.85 1.16 -3.97
N THR A 122 -6.98 1.92 -2.89
CA THR A 122 -5.92 2.77 -2.36
C THR A 122 -5.67 2.42 -0.91
N VAL A 123 -4.43 2.08 -0.59
CA VAL A 123 -3.95 1.89 0.78
C VAL A 123 -2.94 2.98 1.09
N ALA A 124 -3.20 3.78 2.12
CA ALA A 124 -2.35 4.89 2.52
C ALA A 124 -1.89 4.74 3.97
N SER A 125 -0.72 5.29 4.28
CA SER A 125 -0.19 5.36 5.64
C SER A 125 0.70 6.60 5.80
N ASP A 126 0.79 7.11 7.01
CA ASP A 126 1.86 8.03 7.45
C ASP A 126 3.16 7.32 7.82
N LEU A 127 3.14 5.99 7.91
CA LEU A 127 4.29 5.16 8.23
C LEU A 127 4.98 4.64 6.96
N PRO A 128 6.21 4.11 7.05
CA PRO A 128 6.82 3.34 5.98
C PRO A 128 5.97 2.13 5.64
N VAL A 129 5.84 1.86 4.34
CA VAL A 129 5.09 0.72 3.83
C VAL A 129 6.05 -0.33 3.26
N TYR A 130 5.80 -1.58 3.61
CA TYR A 130 6.48 -2.75 3.07
C TYR A 130 5.50 -3.50 2.18
N ILE A 131 5.91 -3.86 0.97
CA ILE A 131 5.04 -4.49 -0.02
C ILE A 131 5.63 -5.87 -0.32
N GLU A 132 4.94 -6.90 0.15
CA GLU A 132 5.42 -8.28 0.10
C GLU A 132 4.76 -9.09 -1.02
N GLY A 133 5.60 -9.77 -1.79
CA GLY A 133 5.17 -10.74 -2.79
C GLY A 133 4.68 -10.15 -4.10
N ASP A 134 4.13 -11.01 -4.94
CA ASP A 134 3.54 -10.60 -6.21
C ASP A 134 2.30 -9.72 -5.96
N VAL A 135 2.17 -8.63 -6.71
CA VAL A 135 1.09 -7.66 -6.55
C VAL A 135 0.27 -7.52 -7.83
N ASN A 136 -1.05 -7.68 -7.67
CA ASN A 136 -2.07 -7.35 -8.66
C ASN A 136 -1.77 -7.97 -10.04
N LEU A 137 -1.55 -9.29 -10.08
CA LEU A 137 -1.24 -9.99 -11.33
C LEU A 137 -2.50 -10.32 -12.14
N GLY A 138 -2.33 -10.54 -13.44
CA GLY A 138 -3.41 -10.95 -14.34
C GLY A 138 -4.17 -9.73 -14.89
N MET A 139 -5.49 -9.70 -14.72
CA MET A 139 -6.29 -8.53 -15.04
C MET A 139 -6.12 -7.51 -13.91
N THR A 140 -5.35 -6.46 -14.17
CA THR A 140 -5.03 -5.46 -13.16
C THR A 140 -6.21 -4.53 -12.92
N GLU A 141 -6.45 -4.19 -11.66
CA GLU A 141 -7.25 -3.02 -11.26
C GLU A 141 -6.32 -1.91 -10.76
N PRO A 142 -6.72 -0.63 -10.80
CA PRO A 142 -5.91 0.44 -10.25
C PRO A 142 -5.59 0.17 -8.78
N PHE A 143 -4.30 0.12 -8.43
CA PHE A 143 -3.89 -0.09 -7.05
C PHE A 143 -2.85 0.96 -6.68
N LEU A 144 -3.15 1.76 -5.65
CA LEU A 144 -2.21 2.72 -5.09
C LEU A 144 -1.82 2.28 -3.68
N VAL A 145 -0.51 2.29 -3.41
CA VAL A 145 0.03 2.23 -2.06
C VAL A 145 0.76 3.54 -1.77
N ALA A 146 0.43 4.19 -0.66
CA ALA A 146 1.08 5.41 -0.20
C ALA A 146 1.62 5.24 1.23
N GLY A 147 2.81 5.78 1.50
CA GLY A 147 3.50 5.64 2.78
C GLY A 147 4.74 6.52 2.86
N ASP A 148 5.27 6.77 4.07
CA ASP A 148 6.46 7.62 4.27
C ASP A 148 7.60 7.24 3.32
N SER A 149 7.88 5.95 3.19
CA SER A 149 8.67 5.33 2.13
C SER A 149 8.08 4.00 1.72
N ALA A 150 8.54 3.43 0.60
CA ALA A 150 8.10 2.12 0.13
C ALA A 150 9.28 1.15 -0.03
N THR A 151 9.20 0.01 0.68
CA THR A 151 10.14 -1.10 0.59
C THR A 151 9.47 -2.32 -0.04
N PHE A 152 10.12 -2.90 -1.04
CA PHE A 152 9.62 -4.04 -1.81
C PHE A 152 10.32 -5.31 -1.34
N LEU A 153 9.51 -6.29 -0.95
CA LEU A 153 9.94 -7.59 -0.47
C LEU A 153 9.42 -8.65 -1.43
N SER A 154 10.30 -9.50 -1.93
CA SER A 154 10.00 -10.54 -2.91
C SER A 154 9.03 -11.57 -2.34
N LYS A 155 8.46 -12.42 -3.21
CA LYS A 155 7.63 -13.55 -2.76
C LYS A 155 8.38 -14.62 -1.97
N ALA A 156 9.71 -14.55 -1.92
CA ALA A 156 10.55 -15.43 -1.11
C ALA A 156 10.93 -14.81 0.25
N TRP A 157 10.45 -13.60 0.55
CA TRP A 157 10.70 -12.94 1.81
C TRP A 157 10.32 -13.81 3.00
N GLN A 158 11.19 -13.85 4.01
CA GLN A 158 10.92 -14.48 5.29
C GLN A 158 11.51 -13.62 6.41
N ASP A 159 10.69 -13.25 7.38
CA ASP A 159 11.10 -12.41 8.52
C ASP A 159 12.29 -12.99 9.29
N ALA A 160 12.40 -14.33 9.33
CA ALA A 160 13.49 -15.03 9.99
C ALA A 160 14.88 -14.72 9.42
N PHE A 161 15.00 -14.43 8.12
CA PHE A 161 16.28 -14.07 7.49
C PHE A 161 16.70 -12.62 7.75
N ALA A 162 15.76 -11.81 8.22
CA ALA A 162 16.07 -10.48 8.71
C ALA A 162 16.35 -10.50 10.23
N ALA A 163 15.86 -11.48 10.98
CA ALA A 163 15.99 -11.52 12.44
C ALA A 163 17.45 -11.63 12.96
N ASP A 164 18.40 -12.04 12.13
CA ASP A 164 19.84 -12.12 12.47
C ASP A 164 20.66 -10.89 12.06
N GLY A 165 19.99 -9.79 11.68
CA GLY A 165 20.67 -8.59 11.16
C GLY A 165 21.15 -8.75 9.72
N HIS A 166 20.58 -9.68 8.95
CA HIS A 166 20.99 -10.07 7.59
C HIS A 166 22.37 -10.72 7.54
N ALA A 167 22.75 -11.47 8.58
CA ALA A 167 23.96 -12.31 8.52
C ALA A 167 23.81 -13.41 7.46
N THR A 168 22.58 -13.88 7.22
CA THR A 168 22.21 -14.70 6.06
C THR A 168 21.10 -14.00 5.26
N PRO A 169 21.44 -13.10 4.30
CA PRO A 169 20.44 -12.34 3.58
C PRO A 169 19.41 -13.23 2.89
N ALA A 170 18.14 -12.84 2.99
CA ALA A 170 17.06 -13.49 2.24
C ALA A 170 17.39 -13.47 0.74
N LYS A 171 17.42 -14.65 0.12
CA LYS A 171 17.61 -14.77 -1.33
C LYS A 171 16.30 -14.48 -2.02
N ALA A 172 16.27 -13.35 -2.74
CA ALA A 172 15.08 -12.91 -3.43
C ALA A 172 14.69 -13.85 -4.57
N GLN A 173 13.39 -13.85 -4.90
CA GLN A 173 12.84 -14.48 -6.10
C GLN A 173 12.21 -13.45 -7.02
N SER A 174 12.15 -13.76 -8.32
CA SER A 174 11.52 -12.87 -9.29
C SER A 174 10.08 -12.58 -8.91
N THR A 175 9.77 -11.29 -8.78
CA THR A 175 8.51 -10.78 -8.22
C THR A 175 8.01 -9.62 -9.06
N THR A 176 6.70 -9.60 -9.32
CA THR A 176 6.04 -8.59 -10.16
C THR A 176 5.13 -7.70 -9.33
N TYR A 177 5.29 -6.39 -9.51
CA TYR A 177 4.56 -5.35 -8.79
C TYR A 177 3.75 -4.50 -9.76
N ASN A 178 2.43 -4.75 -9.87
CA ASN A 178 1.52 -3.94 -10.70
C ASN A 178 0.75 -2.93 -9.83
N LEU A 179 1.37 -1.81 -9.49
CA LEU A 179 0.76 -0.78 -8.64
C LEU A 179 1.38 0.60 -8.88
N ALA A 180 0.62 1.65 -8.57
CA ALA A 180 1.16 2.97 -8.33
C ALA A 180 1.66 3.06 -6.89
N VAL A 181 2.77 3.76 -6.69
CA VAL A 181 3.33 4.04 -5.36
C VAL A 181 3.53 5.53 -5.20
N MET A 182 3.05 6.08 -4.09
CA MET A 182 3.30 7.46 -3.68
C MET A 182 4.06 7.44 -2.36
N ALA A 183 5.37 7.69 -2.41
CA ALA A 183 6.24 7.53 -1.27
C ALA A 183 7.45 8.44 -1.35
N GLY A 184 8.10 8.69 -0.22
CA GLY A 184 9.28 9.54 -0.18
C GLY A 184 10.52 8.84 -0.72
N GLY A 185 11.26 9.54 -1.59
CA GLY A 185 12.58 9.14 -2.06
C GLY A 185 13.71 9.85 -1.28
N GLY A 186 14.79 9.14 -0.98
CA GLY A 186 15.93 9.65 -0.19
C GLY A 186 16.80 10.72 -0.88
N GLY A 187 16.29 11.46 -1.86
CA GLY A 187 17.08 12.35 -2.70
C GLY A 187 17.83 11.57 -3.79
N MET A 188 17.61 11.95 -5.03
CA MET A 188 17.93 11.20 -6.24
C MET A 188 19.45 11.03 -6.48
N ALA A 189 20.03 9.97 -5.92
CA ALA A 189 21.33 9.43 -6.36
C ALA A 189 21.21 7.99 -6.93
N SER A 190 20.12 7.28 -6.63
CA SER A 190 19.83 5.93 -7.13
C SER A 190 18.32 5.67 -7.17
N PRO A 191 17.78 4.99 -8.21
CA PRO A 191 16.39 4.52 -8.23
C PRO A 191 16.00 3.68 -7.01
N LEU A 192 16.98 2.98 -6.40
CA LEU A 192 16.79 2.14 -5.21
C LEU A 192 16.65 2.92 -3.89
N ASN A 193 16.81 4.25 -3.94
CA ASN A 193 16.48 5.13 -2.82
C ASN A 193 15.00 5.57 -2.84
N GLY A 194 14.29 5.36 -3.95
CA GLY A 194 12.83 5.44 -4.03
C GLY A 194 12.19 4.05 -3.94
N LEU A 195 12.61 3.12 -4.79
CA LEU A 195 12.20 1.71 -4.75
C LEU A 195 13.13 0.95 -3.79
N ARG A 196 12.83 1.00 -2.49
CA ARG A 196 13.69 0.39 -1.47
C ARG A 196 13.53 -1.13 -1.49
N ILE A 197 14.58 -1.86 -1.12
CA ILE A 197 14.60 -3.33 -1.02
C ILE A 197 15.46 -3.73 0.19
N LEU A 198 15.25 -4.94 0.72
CA LEU A 198 15.98 -5.50 1.86
C LEU A 198 16.54 -6.91 1.61
N GLU A 199 16.54 -7.37 0.37
CA GLU A 199 16.94 -8.74 0.02
C GLU A 199 18.17 -8.75 -0.87
N ASP A 200 18.82 -9.91 -0.92
CA ASP A 200 19.93 -10.18 -1.82
C ASP A 200 19.42 -10.81 -3.12
N TRP A 201 19.65 -10.12 -4.24
CA TRP A 201 19.23 -10.53 -5.58
C TRP A 201 20.36 -11.14 -6.43
N SER A 202 21.44 -11.59 -5.79
CA SER A 202 22.62 -12.18 -6.46
C SER A 202 22.33 -13.44 -7.29
N SER A 203 21.16 -14.07 -7.11
CA SER A 203 20.71 -15.23 -7.90
C SER A 203 20.36 -14.90 -9.36
N GLY A 204 20.24 -13.61 -9.71
CA GLY A 204 19.73 -13.17 -11.02
C GLY A 204 18.21 -13.06 -11.07
N ALA A 205 17.54 -13.06 -9.91
CA ALA A 205 16.10 -12.77 -9.82
C ALA A 205 15.77 -11.36 -10.35
N GLU A 206 14.57 -11.22 -10.90
CA GLU A 206 14.10 -9.99 -11.56
C GLU A 206 12.98 -9.32 -10.75
N LEU A 207 13.10 -8.02 -10.54
CA LEU A 207 12.02 -7.18 -10.03
C LEU A 207 11.32 -6.53 -11.20
N THR A 208 10.07 -6.94 -11.48
CA THR A 208 9.24 -6.26 -12.50
C THR A 208 8.36 -5.23 -11.82
N PHE A 209 8.56 -3.95 -12.11
CA PHE A 209 7.72 -2.86 -11.63
C PHE A 209 6.89 -2.31 -12.79
N ASN A 210 5.57 -2.49 -12.72
CA ASN A 210 4.63 -2.06 -13.74
C ASN A 210 3.64 -1.05 -13.16
N GLY A 211 3.95 0.23 -13.29
CA GLY A 211 3.16 1.27 -12.65
C GLY A 211 3.82 2.63 -12.67
N SER A 212 3.65 3.37 -11.59
CA SER A 212 4.23 4.71 -11.45
C SER A 212 4.73 4.90 -10.03
N PHE A 213 5.97 5.35 -9.90
CA PHE A 213 6.53 5.77 -8.62
C PHE A 213 6.48 7.30 -8.56
N ILE A 214 5.74 7.82 -7.59
CA ILE A 214 5.49 9.25 -7.41
C ILE A 214 6.27 9.68 -6.16
N ASP A 215 7.46 10.22 -6.37
CA ASP A 215 8.29 10.79 -5.32
C ASP A 215 7.84 12.22 -5.01
N MET A 216 7.32 12.41 -3.80
CA MET A 216 6.66 13.65 -3.38
C MET A 216 7.36 14.32 -2.20
N TRP A 217 8.16 13.58 -1.43
CA TRP A 217 8.78 14.07 -0.20
C TRP A 217 10.07 13.34 0.15
N ARG A 218 10.81 13.85 1.13
CA ARG A 218 11.87 13.08 1.77
C ARG A 218 11.27 12.28 2.92
N PRO A 219 11.53 10.96 3.01
CA PRO A 219 10.99 10.14 4.08
C PRO A 219 11.52 10.63 5.45
N ALA A 220 10.64 10.68 6.44
CA ALA A 220 10.96 11.13 7.79
C ALA A 220 11.42 9.97 8.69
N LEU A 221 10.94 8.75 8.45
CA LEU A 221 11.15 7.59 9.31
C LEU A 221 12.18 6.60 8.76
N THR A 222 12.42 6.61 7.46
CA THR A 222 13.30 5.66 6.78
C THR A 222 14.29 6.37 5.87
N THR A 223 15.49 6.63 6.39
CA THR A 223 16.50 7.49 5.75
C THR A 223 17.76 6.72 5.31
N GLY A 224 17.86 5.45 5.68
CA GLY A 224 18.93 4.54 5.33
C GLY A 224 19.18 4.43 3.83
N ARG A 225 20.45 4.50 3.43
CA ARG A 225 20.85 4.44 2.02
C ARG A 225 21.04 3.00 1.54
N TRP A 226 20.95 2.81 0.24
CA TRP A 226 21.19 1.50 -0.37
C TRP A 226 22.68 1.10 -0.41
N ASP A 227 23.58 2.06 -0.60
CA ASP A 227 25.02 1.80 -0.74
C ASP A 227 25.71 1.28 0.54
N THR A 228 25.03 1.37 1.69
CA THR A 228 25.57 0.97 2.99
C THR A 228 25.23 -0.46 3.39
N VAL A 229 24.34 -1.17 2.67
CA VAL A 229 23.84 -2.49 3.12
C VAL A 229 24.56 -3.69 2.51
N GLY A 230 25.37 -3.52 1.46
CA GLY A 230 26.17 -4.60 0.87
C GLY A 230 25.37 -5.72 0.19
N LEU A 231 24.07 -5.54 -0.05
CA LEU A 231 23.20 -6.49 -0.73
C LEU A 231 23.29 -6.33 -2.26
N ALA A 232 23.16 -7.43 -3.01
CA ALA A 232 23.11 -7.36 -4.46
C ALA A 232 21.78 -6.77 -4.94
N ALA A 233 21.84 -5.82 -5.87
CA ALA A 233 20.66 -5.21 -6.46
C ALA A 233 19.98 -6.13 -7.49
N PRO A 234 18.65 -6.06 -7.65
CA PRO A 234 17.91 -6.78 -8.69
C PRO A 234 18.21 -6.26 -10.08
N ALA A 235 18.02 -7.12 -11.08
CA ALA A 235 17.65 -6.65 -12.41
C ALA A 235 16.23 -6.07 -12.33
N ILE A 236 16.05 -4.81 -12.70
CA ILE A 236 14.75 -4.14 -12.65
C ILE A 236 14.20 -3.95 -14.06
N THR A 237 13.01 -4.50 -14.30
CA THR A 237 12.23 -4.23 -15.51
C THR A 237 11.13 -3.23 -15.21
N TRP A 238 11.29 -2.03 -15.77
CA TRP A 238 10.31 -0.95 -15.66
C TRP A 238 9.29 -1.03 -16.78
N ARG A 239 8.01 -1.02 -16.42
CA ARG A 239 6.88 -0.96 -17.34
C ARG A 239 5.85 0.03 -16.82
N PHE A 240 4.99 0.48 -17.73
CA PHE A 240 3.84 1.30 -17.41
C PHE A 240 2.57 0.50 -17.70
N ASP A 241 1.71 0.38 -16.68
CA ASP A 241 0.44 -0.31 -16.85
C ASP A 241 -0.54 0.64 -17.58
N ARG A 242 -0.92 0.26 -18.80
CA ARG A 242 -1.86 1.02 -19.63
C ARG A 242 -3.22 1.20 -18.97
N ASN A 243 -3.58 0.39 -17.96
CA ASN A 243 -4.79 0.59 -17.18
C ASN A 243 -4.86 1.99 -16.55
N TYR A 244 -3.71 2.57 -16.17
CA TYR A 244 -3.63 3.93 -15.61
C TYR A 244 -3.94 5.06 -16.61
N THR A 245 -4.08 4.76 -17.90
CA THR A 245 -4.52 5.75 -18.90
C THR A 245 -6.04 5.98 -18.89
N VAL A 246 -6.80 4.99 -18.44
CA VAL A 246 -8.26 4.97 -18.51
C VAL A 246 -8.91 4.94 -17.13
N LYS A 247 -8.25 4.34 -16.14
CA LYS A 247 -8.67 4.28 -14.75
C LYS A 247 -7.60 4.94 -13.86
N ALA A 248 -8.00 5.53 -12.75
CA ALA A 248 -7.07 6.03 -11.74
C ALA A 248 -7.38 5.33 -10.42
N PRO A 249 -6.38 5.12 -9.55
CA PRO A 249 -6.65 4.64 -8.20
C PRO A 249 -7.67 5.54 -7.48
N PRO A 250 -8.50 4.97 -6.58
CA PRO A 250 -9.43 5.74 -5.77
C PRO A 250 -8.73 6.88 -5.02
N GLY A 251 -9.33 8.08 -5.00
CA GLY A 251 -8.78 9.24 -4.30
C GLY A 251 -7.68 10.01 -5.04
N VAL A 252 -7.23 9.54 -6.21
CA VAL A 252 -6.27 10.28 -7.05
C VAL A 252 -7.00 11.26 -7.97
N ALA A 253 -6.57 12.53 -7.94
CA ALA A 253 -7.13 13.57 -8.79
C ALA A 253 -6.96 13.20 -10.28
N ARG A 254 -8.03 13.38 -11.06
CA ARG A 254 -8.04 13.11 -12.50
C ARG A 254 -8.22 14.42 -13.25
N VAL A 255 -7.22 14.81 -14.03
CA VAL A 255 -7.35 15.94 -14.96
C VAL A 255 -8.04 15.44 -16.24
N ARG A 256 -8.94 16.26 -16.79
CA ARG A 256 -9.57 16.04 -18.09
C ARG A 256 -9.28 17.23 -18.97
N GLY A 257 -8.79 16.97 -20.18
CA GLY A 257 -8.84 17.98 -21.23
C GLY A 257 -10.28 18.14 -21.68
N VAL A 258 -10.74 19.39 -21.77
CA VAL A 258 -11.97 19.72 -22.48
C VAL A 258 -11.54 20.18 -23.86
N GLU A 259 -12.00 19.49 -24.89
CA GLU A 259 -11.81 19.93 -26.27
C GLU A 259 -13.12 20.56 -26.76
N GLU A 260 -13.00 21.73 -27.36
CA GLU A 260 -14.11 22.46 -27.93
C GLU A 260 -14.49 21.82 -29.27
N LEU A 261 -15.53 20.97 -29.29
CA LEU A 261 -15.89 20.19 -30.49
C LEU A 261 -16.51 21.04 -31.60
N ARG A 262 -17.22 22.13 -31.29
CA ARG A 262 -17.87 23.01 -32.29
C ARG A 262 -18.42 24.29 -31.69
N TRP A 263 -18.21 25.42 -32.39
CA TRP A 263 -19.13 26.56 -32.35
C TRP A 263 -20.07 26.50 -33.55
N GLU A 264 -21.38 26.56 -33.31
CA GLU A 264 -22.35 26.82 -34.37
C GLU A 264 -23.26 27.98 -34.00
N ARG A 265 -23.61 28.78 -35.00
CA ARG A 265 -24.65 29.78 -34.85
C ARG A 265 -25.99 29.05 -34.79
N THR A 266 -26.60 28.99 -33.60
CA THR A 266 -27.99 28.54 -33.50
C THR A 266 -28.93 29.62 -34.04
N THR A 267 -30.04 29.19 -34.63
CA THR A 267 -31.12 30.08 -35.09
C THR A 267 -32.34 29.84 -34.23
N TRP A 268 -33.09 30.89 -33.92
CA TRP A 268 -34.31 30.84 -33.10
C TRP A 268 -35.30 29.72 -33.51
N ALA A 269 -35.35 29.36 -34.79
CA ALA A 269 -36.15 28.26 -35.33
C ALA A 269 -35.85 26.85 -34.75
N ARG A 270 -34.69 26.63 -34.11
CA ARG A 270 -34.30 25.33 -33.52
C ARG A 270 -34.68 25.17 -32.04
N GLU A 271 -34.90 26.27 -31.33
CA GLU A 271 -35.08 26.34 -29.87
C GLU A 271 -36.54 26.59 -29.45
N GLY A 272 -37.48 26.64 -30.41
CA GLY A 272 -38.92 26.70 -30.12
C GLY A 272 -39.44 28.05 -29.63
N TRP A 273 -38.85 29.16 -30.06
CA TRP A 273 -39.36 30.54 -29.85
C TRP A 273 -39.58 31.24 -31.18
#